data_AF-A0A2I2KUH7-F1
#
_entry.id   AF-A0A2I2KUH7-F1
#
_cell.length_a   1.000
_cell.length_b   1.000
_cell.length_c   1.000
_cell.angle_alpha   90.00
_cell.angle_beta   90.00
_cell.angle_gamma   90.00
#
_symmetry.space_group_name_H-M   'P 1'
#
loop_
_entity.id
_entity.type
_entity.pdbx_description
1 polymer ?
#
loop_
_entity_poly.entity_id
_entity_poly.type
_entity_poly.pdbx_seq_one_letter_code
_entity_poly.pdbx_strand_id
1 'polypeptide(L)'
;MRGMSNLWKAVLTAGMGASLAVLSAVPAGAATINNPLTVTGGVRCVVGSAESLLITGGGESHGATVRPGGTFAVTFGNPTLPGTATATVRCDIAGRRTYASTTFPFYRPGGGQPLVVNLTVR
;
A
#
# COMPACT_ATOMS: atom_id res chain seq x y z
N MET A 1 62.18 12.94 9.07
CA MET A 1 61.06 13.90 9.00
C MET A 1 60.22 13.58 7.77
N ARG A 2 58.92 13.33 8.01
CA ARG A 2 57.75 13.64 7.15
C ARG A 2 57.70 13.02 5.74
N GLY A 3 57.17 11.81 5.65
CA GLY A 3 56.45 11.35 4.46
C GLY A 3 55.01 11.88 4.50
N MET A 4 54.72 12.90 3.69
CA MET A 4 53.40 13.50 3.52
C MET A 4 53.07 13.44 2.04
N SER A 5 52.27 12.46 1.64
CA SER A 5 51.82 12.30 0.25
C SER A 5 50.36 12.71 0.16
N ASN A 6 50.14 14.02 0.07
CA ASN A 6 48.88 14.62 -0.34
C ASN A 6 48.93 14.80 -1.86
N LEU A 7 48.28 13.93 -2.63
CA LEU A 7 48.06 14.16 -4.05
C LEU A 7 46.56 14.16 -4.34
N TRP A 8 45.97 15.29 -3.99
CA TRP A 8 44.83 15.87 -4.68
C TRP A 8 45.10 15.97 -6.18
N LYS A 9 44.22 15.38 -7.00
CA LYS A 9 43.96 15.76 -8.39
C LYS A 9 42.44 15.72 -8.55
N ALA A 10 41.75 16.87 -8.48
CA ALA A 10 41.43 17.75 -9.60
C ALA A 10 40.68 16.98 -10.70
N VAL A 11 39.35 16.97 -10.64
CA VAL A 11 38.45 17.92 -11.34
C VAL A 11 38.57 17.76 -12.86
N LEU A 12 37.56 17.13 -13.45
CA LEU A 12 37.14 17.34 -14.83
C LEU A 12 35.65 17.71 -14.80
N THR A 13 35.42 19.00 -14.77
CA THR A 13 34.20 19.71 -15.16
C THR A 13 34.11 19.76 -16.69
N ALA A 14 32.99 19.32 -17.25
CA ALA A 14 32.30 19.84 -18.44
C ALA A 14 31.28 18.76 -18.89
N GLY A 15 30.01 19.05 -19.19
CA GLY A 15 29.31 20.30 -19.30
C GLY A 15 27.83 20.04 -19.65
N MET A 16 27.04 21.06 -19.38
CA MET A 16 25.82 21.48 -20.09
C MET A 16 24.71 20.46 -20.41
N GLY A 17 23.54 20.74 -19.83
CA GLY A 17 22.29 20.63 -20.56
C GLY A 17 21.28 19.63 -20.01
N ALA A 18 20.50 20.06 -19.03
CA ALA A 18 19.04 19.91 -19.00
C ALA A 18 18.55 20.26 -17.60
N SER A 19 17.84 21.38 -17.48
CA SER A 19 16.95 21.64 -16.37
C SER A 19 15.82 20.62 -16.42
N LEU A 20 16.00 19.48 -15.76
CA LEU A 20 14.89 18.64 -15.34
C LEU A 20 14.93 18.64 -13.82
N ALA A 21 14.02 19.40 -13.23
CA ALA A 21 13.59 19.20 -11.85
C ALA A 21 13.00 17.79 -11.77
N VAL A 22 13.87 16.78 -11.63
CA VAL A 22 13.45 15.44 -11.25
C VAL A 22 13.18 15.54 -9.76
N LEU A 23 11.89 15.78 -9.47
CA LEU A 23 11.25 15.41 -8.23
C LEU A 23 11.96 14.20 -7.64
N SER A 24 12.42 14.34 -6.41
CA SER A 24 12.98 13.31 -5.56
C SER A 24 12.25 11.98 -5.74
N ALA A 25 12.73 11.16 -6.67
CA ALA A 25 12.41 9.75 -6.72
C ALA A 25 13.23 9.11 -5.61
N VAL A 26 12.75 9.27 -4.37
CA VAL A 26 13.15 8.42 -3.26
C VAL A 26 12.85 7.00 -3.76
N PRO A 27 13.85 6.12 -4.00
CA PRO A 27 13.54 4.73 -4.20
C PRO A 27 12.80 4.30 -2.94
N ALA A 28 11.52 3.94 -3.11
CA ALA A 28 10.67 3.47 -2.03
C ALA A 28 11.49 2.43 -1.28
N GLY A 29 11.79 2.78 -0.02
CA GLY A 29 12.77 2.07 0.79
C GLY A 29 12.48 0.57 0.76
N ALA A 30 13.57 -0.19 0.65
CA ALA A 30 13.61 -1.61 0.94
C ALA A 30 12.64 -1.94 2.09
N ALA A 31 11.84 -2.98 1.91
CA ALA A 31 10.91 -3.51 2.89
C ALA A 31 11.59 -3.61 4.26
N THR A 32 11.34 -2.62 5.11
CA THR A 32 11.78 -2.64 6.50
C THR A 32 10.98 -3.74 7.17
N ILE A 33 11.67 -4.75 7.70
CA ILE A 33 11.14 -5.66 8.71
C ILE A 33 10.52 -4.75 9.78
N ASN A 34 9.20 -4.80 9.99
CA ASN A 34 8.37 -3.84 10.75
C ASN A 34 7.86 -2.59 10.00
N ASN A 35 7.34 -2.74 8.78
CA ASN A 35 6.65 -1.66 8.07
C ASN A 35 5.14 -1.90 7.95
N PRO A 36 4.36 -1.71 9.03
CA PRO A 36 2.94 -1.97 8.98
C PRO A 36 2.25 -1.07 7.95
N LEU A 37 1.20 -1.59 7.32
CA LEU A 37 0.29 -0.83 6.48
C LEU A 37 -1.12 -1.08 6.96
N THR A 38 -1.81 -0.02 7.37
CA THR A 38 -3.23 -0.10 7.67
C THR A 38 -4.02 0.25 6.42
N VAL A 39 -4.87 -0.67 5.98
CA VAL A 39 -5.88 -0.44 4.95
C VAL A 39 -7.19 -0.12 5.66
N THR A 40 -7.74 1.05 5.37
CA THR A 40 -9.05 1.47 5.87
C THR A 40 -9.96 1.76 4.70
N GLY A 41 -11.26 1.71 4.90
CA GLY A 41 -12.14 1.93 3.76
C GLY A 41 -13.60 1.77 4.02
N GLY A 42 -14.37 2.10 2.99
CA GLY A 42 -15.76 1.75 2.85
C GLY A 42 -15.92 0.52 1.96
N VAL A 43 -16.81 -0.38 2.33
CA VAL A 43 -17.27 -1.48 1.50
C VAL A 43 -18.79 -1.42 1.38
N ARG A 44 -19.28 -1.52 0.14
CA ARG A 44 -20.70 -1.54 -0.17
C ARG A 44 -21.02 -2.74 -1.05
N CYS A 45 -21.92 -3.58 -0.57
CA CYS A 45 -22.56 -4.59 -1.40
C CYS A 45 -23.66 -3.93 -2.24
N VAL A 46 -23.73 -4.23 -3.54
CA VAL A 46 -24.84 -3.75 -4.39
C VAL A 46 -26.17 -4.30 -3.90
N VAL A 47 -26.16 -5.54 -3.41
CA VAL A 47 -27.32 -6.20 -2.82
C VAL A 47 -26.92 -6.73 -1.44
N GLY A 48 -27.72 -6.44 -0.41
CA GLY A 48 -27.48 -6.92 0.95
C GLY A 48 -26.56 -6.03 1.80
N SER A 49 -26.09 -6.58 2.91
CA SER A 49 -25.21 -5.89 3.87
C SER A 49 -23.86 -6.59 3.99
N ALA A 50 -22.78 -5.81 3.98
CA ALA A 50 -21.44 -6.34 4.20
C ALA A 50 -21.24 -6.69 5.68
N GLU A 51 -20.85 -7.93 5.96
CA GLU A 51 -20.72 -8.46 7.34
C GLU A 51 -19.24 -8.61 7.72
N SER A 52 -18.43 -9.10 6.79
CA SER A 52 -16.99 -9.32 6.97
C SER A 52 -16.27 -9.22 5.64
N LEU A 53 -14.96 -9.05 5.72
CA LEU A 53 -14.10 -9.01 4.56
C LEU A 53 -12.76 -9.69 4.85
N LEU A 54 -12.11 -10.13 3.79
CA LEU A 54 -10.76 -10.68 3.77
C LEU A 54 -9.97 -9.93 2.70
N ILE A 55 -8.84 -9.33 3.06
CA ILE A 55 -7.93 -8.71 2.10
C ILE A 55 -6.70 -9.60 1.96
N THR A 56 -6.39 -9.98 0.74
CA THR A 56 -5.21 -10.75 0.37
C THR A 56 -4.33 -9.90 -0.54
N GLY A 57 -3.09 -9.65 -0.14
CA GLY A 57 -2.17 -8.79 -0.89
C GLY A 57 -0.79 -8.73 -0.22
N GLY A 58 0.24 -8.47 -1.03
CA GLY A 58 1.61 -8.30 -0.52
C GLY A 58 2.20 -9.53 0.20
N GLY A 59 1.70 -10.74 -0.10
CA GLY A 59 2.14 -11.99 0.53
C GLY A 59 1.41 -12.34 1.83
N GLU A 60 0.49 -11.51 2.30
CA GLU A 60 -0.27 -11.71 3.53
C GLU A 60 -1.79 -11.71 3.25
N SER A 61 -2.57 -12.26 4.18
CA SER A 61 -4.04 -12.23 4.14
C SER A 61 -4.60 -11.91 5.51
N HIS A 62 -5.49 -10.92 5.59
CA HIS A 62 -6.07 -10.47 6.85
C HIS A 62 -7.57 -10.23 6.71
N GLY A 63 -8.32 -10.82 7.64
CA GLY A 63 -9.76 -10.63 7.76
C GLY A 63 -10.12 -9.48 8.70
N ALA A 64 -11.21 -8.79 8.41
CA ALA A 64 -11.82 -7.82 9.32
C ALA A 64 -13.35 -7.91 9.29
N THR A 65 -13.97 -7.62 10.42
CA THR A 65 -15.41 -7.41 10.50
C THR A 65 -15.76 -6.03 9.92
N VAL A 66 -16.80 -6.00 9.08
CA VAL A 66 -17.31 -4.74 8.54
C VAL A 66 -18.22 -4.13 9.61
N ARG A 67 -17.94 -2.88 9.98
CA ARG A 67 -18.77 -2.15 10.93
C ARG A 67 -20.08 -1.71 10.27
N PRO A 68 -21.14 -1.47 11.06
CA PRO A 68 -22.34 -0.80 10.56
C PRO A 68 -21.97 0.47 9.79
N GLY A 69 -22.55 0.67 8.60
CA GLY A 69 -22.16 1.73 7.67
C GLY A 69 -21.07 1.34 6.66
N GLY A 70 -20.61 0.08 6.66
CA GLY A 70 -19.72 -0.45 5.64
C GLY A 70 -18.24 -0.10 5.86
N THR A 71 -17.84 0.35 7.05
CA THR A 71 -16.44 0.75 7.28
C THR A 71 -15.60 -0.42 7.79
N PHE A 72 -14.32 -0.43 7.42
CA PHE A 72 -13.38 -1.43 7.88
C PHE A 72 -11.96 -0.89 8.09
N ALA A 73 -11.16 -1.62 8.86
CA ALA A 73 -9.75 -1.37 9.07
C ALA A 73 -9.01 -2.71 9.20
N VAL A 74 -7.94 -2.88 8.43
CA VAL A 74 -7.09 -4.06 8.39
C VAL A 74 -5.65 -3.61 8.48
N THR A 75 -4.85 -4.17 9.38
CA THR A 75 -3.42 -3.84 9.48
C THR A 75 -2.59 -5.04 9.04
N PHE A 76 -1.75 -4.80 8.02
CA PHE A 76 -0.73 -5.71 7.53
C PHE A 76 0.57 -5.41 8.27
N GLY A 77 1.31 -6.45 8.64
CA GLY A 77 2.57 -6.30 9.39
C GLY A 77 3.75 -5.98 8.47
N ASN A 78 3.89 -6.73 7.39
CA ASN A 78 4.97 -6.55 6.43
C ASN A 78 4.55 -6.86 4.99
N PRO A 79 3.62 -6.08 4.43
CA PRO A 79 3.16 -6.35 3.08
C PRO A 79 4.24 -5.99 2.05
N THR A 80 4.40 -6.86 1.07
CA THR A 80 5.19 -6.61 -0.14
C THR A 80 4.46 -5.60 -1.03
N LEU A 81 5.07 -4.44 -1.28
CA LEU A 81 4.49 -3.32 -2.01
C LEU A 81 5.51 -2.70 -2.98
N PRO A 82 5.08 -2.06 -4.09
CA PRO A 82 3.70 -1.97 -4.57
C PRO A 82 3.21 -3.26 -5.23
N GLY A 83 1.90 -3.47 -5.26
CA GLY A 83 1.26 -4.62 -5.90
C GLY A 83 -0.24 -4.45 -6.07
N THR A 84 -0.94 -5.57 -6.24
CA THR A 84 -2.40 -5.63 -6.26
C THR A 84 -2.89 -6.46 -5.08
N ALA A 85 -4.00 -6.02 -4.47
CA ALA A 85 -4.69 -6.76 -3.42
C ALA A 85 -6.11 -7.10 -3.86
N THR A 86 -6.59 -8.23 -3.39
CA THR A 86 -7.96 -8.71 -3.58
C THR A 86 -8.69 -8.63 -2.25
N ALA A 87 -9.79 -7.88 -2.21
CA ALA A 87 -10.73 -7.89 -1.10
C ALA A 87 -11.90 -8.80 -1.43
N THR A 88 -12.08 -9.86 -0.64
CA THR A 88 -13.24 -10.74 -0.66
C THR A 88 -14.18 -10.34 0.46
N VAL A 89 -15.38 -9.94 0.12
CA VAL A 89 -16.39 -9.41 1.04
C VAL A 89 -17.52 -10.41 1.14
N ARG A 90 -17.95 -10.69 2.37
CA ARG A 90 -19.14 -11.47 2.64
C ARG A 90 -20.34 -10.54 2.77
N CYS A 91 -21.25 -10.64 1.82
CA CYS A 91 -22.52 -9.92 1.77
C CYS A 91 -23.66 -10.85 2.23
N ASP A 92 -24.46 -10.43 3.19
CA ASP A 92 -25.71 -11.11 3.55
C ASP A 92 -26.87 -10.52 2.74
N ILE A 93 -27.51 -11.37 1.93
CA ILE A 93 -28.67 -11.03 1.11
C ILE A 93 -29.84 -11.86 1.60
N ALA A 94 -30.73 -11.25 2.39
CA ALA A 94 -31.92 -11.89 2.93
C ALA A 94 -31.61 -13.23 3.64
N GLY A 95 -30.54 -13.28 4.44
CA GLY A 95 -30.11 -14.48 5.16
C GLY A 95 -29.28 -15.46 4.33
N ARG A 96 -28.97 -15.15 3.07
CA ARG A 96 -28.01 -15.89 2.24
C ARG A 96 -26.66 -15.21 2.24
N ARG A 97 -25.65 -15.96 2.66
CA ARG A 97 -24.24 -15.54 2.62
C ARG A 97 -23.73 -15.64 1.19
N THR A 98 -23.37 -14.51 0.62
CA THR A 98 -22.74 -14.40 -0.68
C THR A 98 -21.34 -13.82 -0.52
N TYR A 99 -20.42 -14.21 -1.39
CA TYR A 99 -19.04 -13.75 -1.36
C TYR A 99 -18.74 -13.08 -2.69
N ALA A 100 -18.34 -11.82 -2.63
CA ALA A 100 -17.99 -11.05 -3.80
C ALA A 100 -16.60 -10.46 -3.61
N SER A 101 -15.78 -10.48 -4.66
CA SER A 101 -14.41 -10.01 -4.59
C SER A 101 -14.18 -8.83 -5.51
N THR A 102 -13.24 -7.97 -5.12
CA THR A 102 -12.79 -6.83 -5.91
C THR A 102 -11.30 -6.64 -5.72
N THR A 103 -10.62 -6.14 -6.75
CA THR A 103 -9.19 -5.87 -6.70
C THR A 103 -8.93 -4.37 -6.65
N PHE A 104 -7.88 -3.99 -5.94
CA PHE A 104 -7.49 -2.60 -5.80
C PHE A 104 -5.96 -2.45 -5.78
N PRO A 105 -5.43 -1.27 -6.16
CA PRO A 105 -4.00 -1.03 -6.11
C PRO A 105 -3.53 -1.03 -4.66
N PHE A 106 -2.55 -1.88 -4.37
CA PHE A 106 -1.99 -2.04 -3.05
C PHE A 106 -0.64 -1.33 -3.01
N TYR A 107 -0.63 -0.13 -2.47
CA TYR A 107 0.55 0.71 -2.40
C TYR A 107 0.58 1.44 -1.06
N ARG A 108 1.75 1.97 -0.72
CA ARG A 108 1.92 2.80 0.48
C ARG A 108 1.55 4.24 0.15
N PRO A 109 0.52 4.82 0.79
CA PRO A 109 0.31 6.26 0.73
C PRO A 109 1.51 6.95 1.41
N GLY A 110 1.93 8.10 0.90
CA GLY A 110 3.05 8.83 1.47
C GLY A 110 2.83 9.16 2.96
N GLY A 111 3.88 9.08 3.78
CA GLY A 111 3.87 9.64 5.14
C GLY A 111 3.08 8.87 6.20
N GLY A 112 3.19 7.54 6.27
CA GLY A 112 2.63 6.75 7.39
C GLY A 112 1.10 6.72 7.48
N GLN A 113 0.43 7.18 6.43
CA GLN A 113 -1.03 7.24 6.34
C GLN A 113 -1.62 5.84 6.11
N PRO A 114 -2.88 5.60 6.51
CA PRO A 114 -3.60 4.40 6.11
C PRO A 114 -3.97 4.47 4.63
N LEU A 115 -3.92 3.34 3.93
CA LEU A 115 -4.43 3.22 2.57
C LEU A 115 -5.96 3.25 2.63
N VAL A 116 -6.58 4.32 2.12
CA VAL A 116 -8.04 4.46 2.07
C VAL A 116 -8.58 3.89 0.77
N VAL A 117 -9.50 2.92 0.86
CA VAL A 117 -10.12 2.28 -0.32
C VAL A 117 -11.65 2.28 -0.22
N ASN A 118 -12.32 2.50 -1.35
CA ASN A 118 -13.77 2.38 -1.45
C ASN A 118 -14.10 1.21 -2.36
N LEU A 119 -14.58 0.13 -1.75
CA LEU A 119 -14.85 -1.15 -2.40
C LEU A 119 -16.35 -1.24 -2.68
N THR A 120 -16.72 -1.42 -3.94
CA THR A 120 -18.10 -1.75 -4.31
C THR A 120 -18.11 -3.14 -4.90
N VAL A 121 -18.80 -4.07 -4.24
CA VAL A 121 -18.88 -5.47 -4.65
C VAL A 121 -20.28 -5.77 -5.20
N ARG A 122 -20.31 -6.41 -6.38
CA ARG A 122 -21.54 -6.71 -7.14
C ARG A 122 -21.92 -8.17 -7.00
#